data_AF-B9LRV9-F1
#
_entry.id   AF-B9LRV9-F1
#
_cell.length_a   1.000
_cell.length_b   1.000
_cell.length_c   1.000
_cell.angle_alpha   90.00
_cell.angle_beta   90.00
_cell.angle_gamma   90.00
#
_symmetry.space_group_name_H-M   'P 1'
#
loop_
_entity.id
_entity.type
_entity.pdbx_description
1 polymer ?
#
loop_
_entity_poly.entity_id
_entity_poly.type
_entity_poly.pdbx_seq_one_letter_code
_entity_poly.pdbx_strand_id
1 'polypeptide(L)'
;MERTRRDLLATSAATLTAAGSVGVAGCLDFAAGDGPQGPEGVPETLTCEDDSFVRLTAPFDEPVEGTIVDAAGTRFELATEGNAETYGQSMRLVFRNTGDEPATVLGKHAYSLQRETGEGWLDIRGSPAGEAVELPQAEETFDAGSAYIWSIDLEEAAIASAVPDRDLAVCPPLGAGTYRFVYWGIPDGPPLGAKFKLVG
;
A
#
# COMPACT_ATOMS: atom_id res chain seq x y z
N MET A 1 -6.38 -39.29 64.21
CA MET A 1 -6.43 -38.86 62.80
C MET A 1 -5.12 -38.16 62.51
N GLU A 2 -4.29 -38.89 61.76
CA GLU A 2 -2.84 -38.79 61.80
C GLU A 2 -2.25 -37.49 61.24
N ARG A 3 -1.31 -36.94 62.02
CA ARG A 3 -0.26 -36.04 61.57
C ARG A 3 0.93 -36.89 61.17
N THR A 4 1.37 -36.82 59.92
CA THR A 4 2.58 -37.53 59.48
C THR A 4 3.79 -36.63 59.68
N ARG A 5 4.57 -36.96 60.70
CA ARG A 5 5.93 -36.49 60.97
C ARG A 5 6.90 -37.56 60.47
N ARG A 6 7.99 -37.10 59.84
CA ARG A 6 9.33 -37.73 59.77
C ARG A 6 9.50 -38.97 58.90
N ASP A 7 10.36 -38.82 57.89
CA ASP A 7 11.60 -39.58 57.65
C ASP A 7 12.05 -39.28 56.20
N LEU A 8 13.30 -39.09 55.79
CA LEU A 8 14.61 -39.13 56.41
C LEU A 8 15.55 -38.40 55.41
N LEU A 9 16.45 -37.58 55.95
CA LEU A 9 17.88 -37.45 55.59
C LEU A 9 18.33 -37.70 54.14
N ALA A 10 18.91 -36.66 53.52
CA ALA A 10 20.26 -36.78 52.96
C ALA A 10 20.87 -35.38 52.73
N THR A 11 21.66 -34.96 53.71
CA THR A 11 22.82 -34.07 53.58
C THR A 11 23.60 -34.40 52.32
N SER A 12 24.00 -33.40 51.53
CA SER A 12 25.36 -33.28 50.94
C SER A 12 25.47 -31.99 50.14
N ALA A 13 26.43 -31.17 50.56
CA ALA A 13 26.89 -29.99 49.86
C ALA A 13 27.51 -30.33 48.50
N ALA A 14 27.29 -29.48 47.50
CA ALA A 14 28.23 -29.29 46.40
C ALA A 14 28.10 -27.85 45.88
N THR A 15 29.07 -27.03 46.27
CA THR A 15 29.46 -25.79 45.60
C THR A 15 29.81 -26.12 44.15
N LEU A 16 29.03 -25.61 43.18
CA LEU A 16 29.40 -25.57 41.77
C LEU A 16 29.25 -24.13 41.27
N THR A 17 30.39 -23.46 41.28
CA THR A 17 30.93 -22.61 40.20
C THR A 17 29.93 -21.91 39.29
N ALA A 18 30.01 -20.58 39.32
CA ALA A 18 29.52 -19.68 38.30
C ALA A 18 29.86 -20.17 36.88
N ALA A 19 28.83 -20.31 36.05
CA ALA A 19 28.93 -20.13 34.61
C ALA A 19 27.86 -19.11 34.25
N GLY A 20 28.28 -17.88 34.01
CA GLY A 20 27.43 -16.87 33.38
C GLY A 20 27.03 -17.40 32.02
N SER A 21 25.79 -17.86 31.90
CA SER A 21 25.14 -18.02 30.61
C SER A 21 25.00 -16.61 30.04
N VAL A 22 25.89 -16.27 29.12
CA VAL A 22 25.69 -15.17 28.19
C VAL A 22 24.40 -15.49 27.45
N GLY A 23 23.31 -14.85 27.86
CA GLY A 23 22.11 -14.80 27.07
C GLY A 23 22.46 -14.09 25.79
N VAL A 24 22.84 -14.83 24.77
CA VAL A 24 22.68 -14.35 23.40
C VAL A 24 21.17 -14.41 23.19
N ALA A 25 20.49 -13.35 23.66
CA ALA A 25 19.27 -12.93 23.01
C ALA A 25 19.71 -12.65 21.58
N GLY A 26 19.59 -13.66 20.72
CA GLY A 26 19.62 -13.47 19.30
C GLY A 26 18.50 -12.50 19.03
N CYS A 27 18.86 -11.22 18.90
CA CYS A 27 18.00 -10.21 18.33
C CYS A 27 17.43 -10.86 17.07
N LEU A 28 16.11 -10.85 16.98
CA LEU A 28 15.42 -11.15 15.75
C LEU A 28 15.95 -10.14 14.72
N ASP A 29 16.99 -10.51 13.99
CA ASP A 29 17.28 -9.94 12.68
C ASP A 29 16.13 -10.40 11.79
N PHE A 30 14.96 -9.79 12.00
CA PHE A 30 14.11 -9.47 10.88
C PHE A 30 15.03 -8.68 9.96
N ALA A 31 15.26 -9.20 8.77
CA ALA A 31 15.55 -8.35 7.63
C ALA A 31 14.31 -7.44 7.42
N ALA A 32 14.06 -6.55 8.37
CA ALA A 32 13.30 -5.35 8.12
C ALA A 32 14.22 -4.60 7.17
N GLY A 33 13.85 -4.55 5.88
CA GLY A 33 14.41 -3.53 5.00
C GLY A 33 14.31 -2.18 5.70
N ASP A 34 15.12 -1.21 5.28
CA ASP A 34 15.35 0.05 6.00
C ASP A 34 14.08 0.85 6.38
N GLY A 35 12.89 0.41 5.96
CA GLY A 35 11.61 1.04 6.22
C GLY A 35 11.36 2.14 5.19
N PRO A 36 10.24 2.86 5.30
CA PRO A 36 9.97 3.99 4.44
C PRO A 36 11.03 5.10 4.67
N GLN A 37 11.75 5.47 3.62
CA GLN A 37 12.82 6.49 3.67
C GLN A 37 12.35 7.91 3.32
N GLY A 38 11.09 8.05 2.91
CA GLY A 38 10.49 9.31 2.49
C GLY A 38 10.11 10.23 3.65
N PRO A 39 9.63 11.46 3.35
CA PRO A 39 9.16 12.37 4.39
C PRO A 39 8.01 11.74 5.17
N GLU A 40 7.89 11.99 6.47
CA GLU A 40 6.78 11.46 7.29
C GLU A 40 5.58 12.42 7.34
N GLY A 41 4.40 11.88 7.64
CA GLY A 41 3.17 12.65 7.81
C GLY A 41 2.66 13.26 6.51
N VAL A 42 2.23 14.52 6.58
CA VAL A 42 1.71 15.30 5.45
C VAL A 42 2.79 16.31 5.04
N PRO A 43 3.66 15.98 4.07
CA PRO A 43 4.64 16.94 3.57
C PRO A 43 3.93 18.07 2.83
N GLU A 44 4.54 19.25 2.73
CA GLU A 44 3.97 20.36 1.97
C GLU A 44 3.78 19.98 0.49
N THR A 45 4.76 19.29 -0.10
CA THR A 45 4.75 18.79 -1.48
C THR A 45 5.61 17.53 -1.63
N LEU A 46 5.67 16.96 -2.84
CA LEU A 46 6.52 15.83 -3.19
C LEU A 46 7.73 16.28 -4.02
N THR A 47 8.78 16.74 -3.35
CA THR A 47 10.01 17.19 -4.01
C THR A 47 10.89 16.01 -4.43
N CYS A 48 11.44 16.09 -5.63
CA CYS A 48 12.43 15.16 -6.16
C CYS A 48 13.81 15.81 -6.18
N GLU A 49 14.86 15.03 -5.88
CA GLU A 49 16.24 15.51 -6.03
C GLU A 49 16.63 15.66 -7.50
N ASP A 50 16.02 14.85 -8.37
CA ASP A 50 16.19 14.94 -9.80
C ASP A 50 15.14 15.86 -10.42
N ASP A 51 15.59 16.99 -10.96
CA ASP A 51 14.75 17.98 -11.63
C ASP A 51 14.20 17.46 -12.98
N SER A 52 14.71 16.34 -13.53
CA SER A 52 14.10 15.69 -14.69
C SER A 52 12.88 14.84 -14.36
N PHE A 53 12.54 14.64 -13.09
CA PHE A 53 11.38 13.83 -12.73
C PHE A 53 10.07 14.53 -13.12
N VAL A 54 9.28 13.90 -13.98
CA VAL A 54 7.94 14.38 -14.38
C VAL A 54 6.88 13.51 -13.77
N ARG A 55 6.25 14.02 -12.71
CA ARG A 55 5.16 13.35 -11.99
C ARG A 55 3.95 13.08 -12.89
N LEU A 56 3.34 11.91 -12.73
CA LEU A 56 2.08 11.60 -13.39
C LEU A 56 1.00 12.59 -12.94
N THR A 57 0.34 13.22 -13.90
CA THR A 57 -0.87 14.00 -13.65
C THR A 57 -2.06 13.06 -13.84
N ALA A 58 -2.92 12.98 -12.84
CA ALA A 58 -4.10 12.14 -12.93
C ALA A 58 -5.07 12.72 -13.99
N PRO A 59 -5.62 11.89 -14.91
CA PRO A 59 -6.42 12.38 -16.02
C PRO A 59 -7.90 12.62 -15.62
N PHE A 60 -8.11 13.22 -14.45
CA PHE A 60 -9.43 13.55 -13.92
C PHE A 60 -9.35 14.82 -13.07
N ASP A 61 -10.40 15.62 -13.12
CA ASP A 61 -10.55 16.85 -12.32
C ASP A 61 -11.66 16.71 -11.27
N GLU A 62 -12.51 15.70 -11.42
CA GLU A 62 -13.59 15.37 -10.53
C GLU A 62 -13.08 15.03 -9.12
N PRO A 63 -13.85 15.38 -8.07
CA PRO A 63 -13.53 14.90 -6.74
C PRO A 63 -13.54 13.38 -6.73
N VAL A 64 -12.52 12.80 -6.10
CA VAL A 64 -12.50 11.37 -5.83
C VAL A 64 -13.61 11.06 -4.83
N GLU A 65 -14.63 10.37 -5.32
CA GLU A 65 -15.72 9.85 -4.51
C GLU A 65 -15.16 8.80 -3.54
N GLY A 66 -16.00 8.36 -2.60
CA GLY A 66 -15.63 7.30 -1.67
C GLY A 66 -15.33 5.97 -2.38
N THR A 67 -15.63 4.88 -1.68
CA THR A 67 -15.38 3.53 -2.21
C THR A 67 -16.53 2.99 -3.06
N ILE A 68 -17.62 3.73 -3.24
CA ILE A 68 -18.83 3.28 -3.97
C ILE A 68 -19.32 4.42 -4.85
N VAL A 69 -19.71 4.11 -6.08
CA VAL A 69 -20.31 5.06 -7.03
C VAL A 69 -21.40 4.36 -7.85
N ASP A 70 -22.46 5.09 -8.18
CA ASP A 70 -23.45 4.72 -9.19
C ASP A 70 -23.13 5.49 -10.48
N ALA A 71 -22.71 4.79 -11.55
CA ALA A 71 -22.28 5.39 -12.81
C ALA A 71 -22.55 4.45 -13.99
N ALA A 72 -22.71 5.02 -15.19
CA ALA A 72 -22.98 4.26 -16.42
C ALA A 72 -24.16 3.26 -16.30
N GLY A 73 -25.17 3.56 -15.47
CA GLY A 73 -26.33 2.71 -15.26
C GLY A 73 -26.12 1.51 -14.34
N THR A 74 -24.94 1.36 -13.70
CA THR A 74 -24.64 0.31 -12.73
C THR A 74 -23.98 0.87 -11.46
N ARG A 75 -23.70 -0.02 -10.50
CA ARG A 75 -22.99 0.29 -9.26
C ARG A 75 -21.59 -0.31 -9.29
N PHE A 76 -20.61 0.50 -8.92
CA PHE A 76 -19.23 0.05 -8.72
C PHE A 76 -18.80 0.22 -7.27
N GLU A 77 -17.94 -0.69 -6.82
CA GLU A 77 -17.35 -0.69 -5.49
C GLU A 77 -15.85 -0.95 -5.57
N LEU A 78 -15.06 -0.19 -4.81
CA LEU A 78 -13.63 -0.36 -4.60
C LEU A 78 -13.37 -0.69 -3.12
N ALA A 79 -12.98 -1.93 -2.84
CA ALA A 79 -12.67 -2.40 -1.50
C ALA A 79 -11.15 -2.55 -1.29
N THR A 80 -10.70 -2.33 -0.06
CA THR A 80 -9.35 -2.61 0.42
C THR A 80 -9.42 -3.57 1.61
N GLU A 81 -8.44 -4.47 1.77
CA GLU A 81 -8.41 -5.40 2.90
C GLU A 81 -8.03 -4.74 4.24
N GLY A 82 -7.41 -3.57 4.18
CA GLY A 82 -6.99 -2.78 5.32
C GLY A 82 -7.01 -1.28 5.05
N ASN A 83 -6.89 -0.50 6.12
CA ASN A 83 -6.73 0.96 6.06
C ASN A 83 -5.38 1.42 6.65
N ALA A 84 -4.52 0.48 7.03
CA ALA A 84 -3.17 0.72 7.49
C ALA A 84 -2.30 -0.43 6.97
N GLU A 85 -1.27 -0.09 6.22
CA GLU A 85 -0.42 -1.03 5.51
C GLU A 85 1.04 -0.77 5.87
N THR A 86 1.81 -1.84 6.05
CA THR A 86 3.23 -1.73 6.39
C THR A 86 4.06 -1.61 5.11
N TYR A 87 5.06 -0.74 5.10
CA TYR A 87 6.07 -0.69 4.05
C TYR A 87 6.65 -2.08 3.78
N GLY A 88 6.85 -2.42 2.51
CA GLY A 88 7.31 -3.75 2.11
C GLY A 88 6.25 -4.85 2.17
N GLN A 89 5.00 -4.54 2.49
CA GLN A 89 3.89 -5.50 2.42
C GLN A 89 3.02 -5.24 1.20
N SER A 90 2.29 -6.28 0.77
CA SER A 90 1.33 -6.20 -0.31
C SER A 90 -0.02 -5.71 0.20
N MET A 91 -0.52 -4.62 -0.36
CA MET A 91 -1.90 -4.19 -0.18
C MET A 91 -2.79 -4.80 -1.26
N ARG A 92 -3.93 -5.36 -0.86
CA ARG A 92 -4.92 -5.93 -1.78
C ARG A 92 -6.14 -5.02 -1.94
N LEU A 93 -6.45 -4.73 -3.19
CA LEU A 93 -7.60 -3.91 -3.60
C LEU A 93 -8.48 -4.70 -4.56
N VAL A 94 -9.79 -4.46 -4.50
CA VAL A 94 -10.75 -5.10 -5.39
C VAL A 94 -11.78 -4.08 -5.89
N PHE A 95 -11.77 -3.81 -7.19
CA PHE A 95 -12.82 -3.04 -7.88
C PHE A 95 -13.82 -4.01 -8.49
N ARG A 96 -15.11 -3.77 -8.31
CA ARG A 96 -16.19 -4.66 -8.78
C ARG A 96 -17.34 -3.88 -9.36
N ASN A 97 -17.98 -4.45 -10.38
CA ASN A 97 -19.34 -4.09 -10.77
C ASN A 97 -20.32 -4.90 -9.91
N THR A 98 -20.95 -4.24 -8.95
CA THR A 98 -21.89 -4.87 -8.00
C THR A 98 -23.36 -4.65 -8.39
N GLY A 99 -23.62 -3.93 -9.48
CA GLY A 99 -24.94 -3.86 -10.10
C GLY A 99 -25.19 -5.01 -11.07
N ASP A 100 -26.31 -4.89 -11.79
CA ASP A 100 -26.83 -5.97 -12.65
C ASP A 100 -26.57 -5.73 -14.15
N GLU A 101 -26.07 -4.56 -14.53
CA GLU A 101 -25.83 -4.17 -15.92
C GLU A 101 -24.32 -4.13 -16.24
N PRO A 102 -23.90 -4.53 -17.45
CA PRO A 102 -22.54 -4.31 -17.90
C PRO A 102 -22.28 -2.81 -18.13
N ALA A 103 -21.02 -2.40 -18.03
CA ALA A 103 -20.61 -1.02 -18.27
C ALA A 103 -19.28 -0.95 -19.02
N THR A 104 -18.97 0.19 -19.62
CA THR A 104 -17.65 0.44 -20.23
C THR A 104 -16.72 1.03 -19.17
N VAL A 105 -15.53 0.45 -19.03
CA VAL A 105 -14.48 0.93 -18.12
C VAL A 105 -13.13 0.94 -18.84
N LEU A 106 -12.13 1.62 -18.29
CA LEU A 106 -10.75 1.51 -18.73
C LEU A 106 -10.06 0.35 -18.02
N GLY A 107 -9.02 -0.20 -18.66
CA GLY A 107 -8.32 -1.35 -18.11
C GLY A 107 -7.71 -1.15 -16.73
N LYS A 108 -7.29 -2.26 -16.10
CA LYS A 108 -6.79 -2.29 -14.70
C LYS A 108 -5.62 -1.35 -14.38
N HIS A 109 -4.95 -0.77 -15.37
CA HIS A 109 -3.84 0.16 -15.19
C HIS A 109 -4.29 1.64 -15.15
N ALA A 110 -5.59 1.91 -15.32
CA ALA A 110 -6.20 3.22 -15.17
C ALA A 110 -6.39 3.61 -13.69
N TYR A 111 -5.28 3.65 -12.95
CA TYR A 111 -5.27 4.05 -11.54
C TYR A 111 -4.13 5.02 -11.20
N SER A 112 -4.36 5.82 -10.16
CA SER A 112 -3.40 6.70 -9.53
C SER A 112 -3.07 6.19 -8.13
N LEU A 113 -1.80 6.27 -7.72
CA LEU A 113 -1.38 5.98 -6.34
C LEU A 113 -0.87 7.28 -5.74
N GLN A 114 -1.66 7.87 -4.85
CA GLN A 114 -1.48 9.26 -4.44
C GLN A 114 -1.14 9.38 -2.97
N ARG A 115 -0.37 10.41 -2.64
CA ARG A 115 -0.02 10.78 -1.28
C ARG A 115 -0.67 12.10 -0.88
N GLU A 116 -1.12 12.18 0.37
CA GLU A 116 -1.65 13.41 0.95
C GLU A 116 -0.50 14.40 1.23
N THR A 117 -0.66 15.63 0.77
CA THR A 117 0.31 16.73 0.93
C THR A 117 -0.41 18.03 1.29
N GLY A 118 0.33 19.07 1.68
CA GLY A 118 -0.19 20.42 1.91
C GLY A 118 -0.84 21.04 0.66
N GLU A 119 -0.37 20.66 -0.53
CA GLU A 119 -0.91 21.07 -1.83
C GLU A 119 -2.09 20.19 -2.31
N GLY A 120 -2.49 19.18 -1.54
CA GLY A 120 -3.53 18.23 -1.89
C GLY A 120 -2.96 16.85 -2.21
N TRP A 121 -3.56 16.14 -3.15
CA TRP A 121 -3.18 14.77 -3.47
C TRP A 121 -2.31 14.72 -4.71
N LEU A 122 -1.12 14.15 -4.59
CA LEU A 122 -0.14 14.05 -5.68
C LEU A 122 0.17 12.57 -5.94
N ASP A 123 0.21 12.15 -7.23
CA ASP A 123 0.68 10.80 -7.57
C ASP A 123 2.16 10.67 -7.18
N ILE A 124 2.52 9.53 -6.62
CA ILE A 124 3.90 9.28 -6.18
C ILE A 124 4.80 8.80 -7.33
N ARG A 125 4.20 8.46 -8.47
CA ARG A 125 4.89 7.96 -9.65
C ARG A 125 5.07 9.05 -10.69
N GLY A 126 6.09 8.86 -11.52
CA GLY A 126 6.42 9.77 -12.62
C GLY A 126 7.48 9.17 -13.51
N SER A 127 7.76 9.86 -14.60
CA SER A 127 8.87 9.54 -15.50
C SER A 127 10.19 10.02 -14.90
N PRO A 128 11.22 9.17 -14.83
CA PRO A 128 12.57 9.62 -14.45
C PRO A 128 13.29 10.38 -15.58
N ALA A 129 12.82 10.26 -16.83
CA ALA A 129 13.55 10.71 -18.02
C ALA A 129 13.21 12.12 -18.51
N GLY A 130 12.23 12.81 -17.90
CA GLY A 130 11.84 14.17 -18.30
C GLY A 130 10.66 14.25 -19.27
N GLU A 131 10.25 13.14 -19.88
CA GLU A 131 9.00 13.08 -20.66
C GLU A 131 7.77 12.78 -19.80
N ALA A 132 6.63 13.40 -20.13
CA ALA A 132 5.36 12.98 -19.55
C ALA A 132 5.00 11.57 -20.05
N VAL A 133 4.55 10.71 -19.12
CA VAL A 133 4.11 9.35 -19.43
C VAL A 133 2.59 9.27 -19.28
N GLU A 134 1.93 8.70 -20.29
CA GLU A 134 0.49 8.42 -20.25
C GLU A 134 0.23 6.96 -19.89
N LEU A 135 -0.67 6.76 -18.92
CA LEU A 135 -1.12 5.42 -18.53
C LEU A 135 -2.08 4.85 -19.58
N PRO A 136 -2.15 3.51 -19.76
CA PRO A 136 -3.07 2.90 -20.70
C PRO A 136 -4.54 3.26 -20.45
N GLN A 137 -5.25 3.65 -21.51
CA GLN A 137 -6.67 4.04 -21.49
C GLN A 137 -7.51 3.20 -22.45
N ALA A 138 -7.16 1.92 -22.62
CA ALA A 138 -7.98 1.02 -23.43
C ALA A 138 -9.32 0.75 -22.72
N GLU A 139 -10.42 1.00 -23.42
CA GLU A 139 -11.77 0.67 -22.97
C GLU A 139 -12.05 -0.82 -23.10
N GLU A 140 -12.80 -1.35 -22.14
CA GLU A 140 -13.33 -2.70 -22.15
C GLU A 140 -14.72 -2.78 -21.53
N THR A 141 -15.48 -3.79 -21.95
CA THR A 141 -16.76 -4.13 -21.33
C THR A 141 -16.51 -4.83 -20.00
N PHE A 142 -17.14 -4.31 -18.94
CA PHE A 142 -17.03 -4.79 -17.59
C PHE A 142 -18.39 -5.30 -17.10
N ASP A 143 -18.58 -6.60 -17.25
CA ASP A 143 -19.85 -7.27 -16.94
C ASP A 143 -20.25 -7.15 -15.46
N ALA A 144 -21.54 -7.34 -15.20
CA ALA A 144 -22.06 -7.49 -13.84
C ALA A 144 -21.32 -8.62 -13.11
N GLY A 145 -20.82 -8.34 -11.89
CA GLY A 145 -20.01 -9.28 -11.11
C GLY A 145 -18.54 -9.39 -11.50
N SER A 146 -18.09 -8.75 -12.60
CA SER A 146 -16.67 -8.67 -12.94
C SER A 146 -15.88 -7.89 -11.89
N ALA A 147 -14.59 -8.21 -11.78
CA ALA A 147 -13.70 -7.61 -10.81
C ALA A 147 -12.28 -7.40 -11.34
N TYR A 148 -11.67 -6.26 -10.98
CA TYR A 148 -10.22 -6.12 -10.97
C TYR A 148 -9.70 -6.36 -9.57
N ILE A 149 -8.60 -7.11 -9.49
CA ILE A 149 -7.89 -7.37 -8.24
C ILE A 149 -6.47 -6.86 -8.42
N TRP A 150 -6.06 -5.97 -7.54
CA TRP A 150 -4.67 -5.52 -7.45
C TRP A 150 -4.04 -6.12 -6.20
N SER A 151 -2.77 -6.50 -6.33
CA SER A 151 -1.85 -6.78 -5.24
C SER A 151 -0.67 -5.85 -5.46
N ILE A 152 -0.57 -4.78 -4.67
CA ILE A 152 0.46 -3.74 -4.83
C ILE A 152 1.43 -3.88 -3.67
N ASP A 153 2.67 -4.28 -3.97
CA ASP A 153 3.73 -4.29 -2.97
C ASP A 153 4.16 -2.85 -2.70
N LEU A 154 4.09 -2.44 -1.43
CA LEU A 154 4.36 -1.07 -1.00
C LEU A 154 5.86 -0.81 -0.88
N GLU A 155 6.53 -0.90 -2.03
CA GLU A 155 7.95 -0.66 -2.25
C GLU A 155 8.13 0.06 -3.58
N GLU A 156 9.13 0.92 -3.69
CA GLU A 156 9.36 1.80 -4.84
C GLU A 156 9.53 0.99 -6.13
N ALA A 157 10.33 -0.08 -6.10
CA ALA A 157 10.62 -0.90 -7.28
C ALA A 157 9.38 -1.63 -7.82
N ALA A 158 8.53 -2.14 -6.92
CA ALA A 158 7.30 -2.82 -7.30
C ALA A 158 6.26 -1.84 -7.84
N ILE A 159 6.12 -0.66 -7.22
CA ILE A 159 5.21 0.40 -7.67
C ILE A 159 5.67 0.96 -9.03
N ALA A 160 6.97 1.17 -9.21
CA ALA A 160 7.59 1.64 -10.45
C ALA A 160 7.32 0.69 -11.63
N SER A 161 7.40 -0.62 -11.40
CA SER A 161 7.22 -1.65 -12.44
C SER A 161 5.77 -2.15 -12.60
N ALA A 162 4.81 -1.58 -11.87
CA ALA A 162 3.43 -2.07 -11.83
C ALA A 162 2.64 -1.91 -13.15
N VAL A 163 3.10 -1.04 -14.05
CA VAL A 163 2.46 -0.79 -15.35
C VAL A 163 3.37 -1.31 -16.46
N PRO A 164 2.95 -2.35 -17.23
CA PRO A 164 3.74 -2.90 -18.31
C PRO A 164 4.10 -1.85 -19.37
N ASP A 165 5.28 -1.98 -19.96
CA ASP A 165 5.78 -1.13 -21.05
C ASP A 165 5.76 0.38 -20.73
N ARG A 166 5.87 0.74 -19.45
CA ARG A 166 6.01 2.12 -18.97
C ARG A 166 7.24 2.21 -18.07
N ASP A 167 8.09 3.19 -18.36
CA ASP A 167 9.21 3.53 -17.51
C ASP A 167 8.74 4.55 -16.47
N LEU A 168 8.50 4.07 -15.25
CA LEU A 168 8.06 4.89 -14.12
C LEU A 168 9.04 4.72 -12.97
N ALA A 169 9.16 5.75 -12.16
CA ALA A 169 9.85 5.74 -10.87
C ALA A 169 8.95 6.32 -9.79
N VAL A 170 9.23 6.00 -8.53
CA VAL A 170 8.59 6.61 -7.36
C VAL A 170 9.48 7.71 -6.83
N CYS A 171 8.92 8.91 -6.64
CA CYS A 171 9.68 10.02 -6.10
C CYS A 171 8.80 11.06 -5.37
N PRO A 172 9.20 11.50 -4.15
CA PRO A 172 10.32 11.00 -3.34
C PRO A 172 10.11 9.53 -2.90
N PRO A 173 11.08 8.90 -2.22
CA PRO A 173 10.85 7.59 -1.58
C PRO A 173 9.58 7.58 -0.73
N LEU A 174 9.01 6.39 -0.53
CA LEU A 174 7.81 6.22 0.28
C LEU A 174 8.13 6.61 1.73
N GLY A 175 7.28 7.46 2.30
CA GLY A 175 7.34 7.88 3.69
C GLY A 175 6.08 7.49 4.45
N ALA A 176 6.16 7.27 5.76
CA ALA A 176 4.98 6.98 6.57
C ALA A 176 3.96 8.13 6.47
N GLY A 177 2.68 7.83 6.22
CA GLY A 177 1.68 8.87 5.96
C GLY A 177 0.38 8.35 5.35
N THR A 178 -0.49 9.27 4.95
CA THR A 178 -1.77 8.92 4.29
C THR A 178 -1.57 8.83 2.78
N TYR A 179 -2.04 7.71 2.23
CA TYR A 179 -2.07 7.44 0.80
C TYR A 179 -3.50 7.13 0.36
N ARG A 180 -3.74 7.18 -0.95
CA ARG A 180 -4.95 6.65 -1.56
C ARG A 180 -4.67 5.99 -2.88
N PHE A 181 -5.33 4.87 -3.12
CA PHE A 181 -5.48 4.30 -4.45
C PHE A 181 -6.72 4.91 -5.09
N VAL A 182 -6.59 5.40 -6.33
CA VAL A 182 -7.69 6.00 -7.08
C VAL A 182 -7.86 5.28 -8.41
N TYR A 183 -9.00 4.65 -8.62
CA TYR A 183 -9.36 4.14 -9.94
C TYR A 183 -10.18 5.19 -10.68
N TRP A 184 -9.66 5.62 -11.84
CA TRP A 184 -10.26 6.66 -12.69
C TRP A 184 -10.77 6.12 -14.02
N GLY A 185 -10.80 4.79 -14.17
CA GLY A 185 -11.22 4.12 -15.39
C GLY A 185 -12.73 4.07 -15.61
N ILE A 186 -13.52 5.02 -15.13
CA ILE A 186 -14.96 5.09 -15.41
C ILE A 186 -15.17 6.30 -16.32
N PRO A 187 -15.23 6.14 -17.67
CA PRO A 187 -15.14 7.26 -18.63
C PRO A 187 -16.14 8.40 -18.42
N ASP A 188 -17.33 8.12 -17.90
CA ASP A 188 -18.40 9.09 -17.65
C ASP A 188 -18.83 9.14 -16.17
N GLY A 189 -17.97 8.65 -15.26
CA GLY A 189 -18.25 8.57 -13.83
C GLY A 189 -17.12 9.14 -12.99
N PRO A 190 -17.40 9.57 -11.75
CA PRO A 190 -16.36 10.08 -10.89
C PRO A 190 -15.39 8.95 -10.47
N PRO A 191 -14.12 9.28 -10.21
CA PRO A 191 -13.13 8.31 -9.77
C PRO A 191 -13.44 7.79 -8.36
N LEU A 192 -13.10 6.52 -8.11
CA LEU A 192 -13.24 5.86 -6.81
C LEU A 192 -11.93 5.86 -6.04
N GLY A 193 -11.99 6.16 -4.74
CA GLY A 193 -10.80 6.25 -3.88
C GLY A 193 -10.85 5.35 -2.65
N ALA A 194 -9.78 4.58 -2.44
CA ALA A 194 -9.54 3.85 -1.20
C ALA A 194 -8.34 4.46 -0.46
N LYS A 195 -8.57 5.06 0.72
CA LYS A 195 -7.52 5.63 1.57
C LYS A 195 -6.91 4.56 2.47
N PHE A 196 -5.60 4.64 2.66
CA PHE A 196 -4.87 3.81 3.60
C PHE A 196 -3.71 4.60 4.22
N LYS A 197 -3.21 4.16 5.37
CA LYS A 197 -2.04 4.72 6.03
C LYS A 197 -0.84 3.82 5.80
N LEU A 198 0.23 4.33 5.22
CA LEU A 198 1.52 3.63 5.20
C LEU A 198 2.20 3.81 6.56
N VAL A 199 2.60 2.70 7.17
CA VAL A 199 3.34 2.64 8.44
C VAL A 199 4.59 1.77 8.29
N GLY A 200 5.48 1.80 9.27
CA GLY A 200 6.76 1.11 9.22
C GLY A 200 7.85 2.07 9.63
#